data_AF-A0A3D1IH42-F1
#
_entry.id   AF-A0A3D1IH42-F1
#
_cell.length_a   1.000
_cell.length_b   1.000
_cell.length_c   1.000
_cell.angle_alpha   90.00
_cell.angle_beta   90.00
_cell.angle_gamma   90.00
#
_symmetry.space_group_name_H-M   'P 1'
#
loop_
_entity.id
_entity.type
_entity.pdbx_description
1 polymer ?
#
loop_
_entity_poly.entity_id
_entity_poly.type
_entity_poly.pdbx_seq_one_letter_code
_entity_poly.pdbx_strand_id
1 'polypeptide(L)'
;MATRHRSMLFRVYVWDDRGLRLMRQTISMFALLVLLVSAGTATAQTIDAGRGTLPLYVPATYDAETPTPLVVLLHGYSSSGEGQNTYMGISPLVDTYGFILVSPDGTKEASDAENHFWNASSACCNFFDSDVDDVAYLAGLIDAVKDAYAIDEKRVYLIGHSNGGFMSYRMAHDHSDTIAAIASLAGADQSEGRPTPDDPVHVLQIHGTADTVINYEGGVFRGGAPHPGARESVEAWAAHNGCAKTGVDTGTFDLDGGLDGAETVVTRYASGCRPGGSAELWTITDGSHAPDLSEHFSRRVVEWLLAHPKRSAGTAGGAAPPSGDITMTPVTVGDLTFDVRMAGPADGEVVILLHGFPQTSYEWRNQISALGEAGFRAVAPNQRGYSAGARPATIQDYAVPRLVEDIVGLADAVGAERFHIVGHDWGAIIAWAVAVEAPARVISASPVSVPHPDAFARVLGDPTSCQPEASSYFDVFVQPDSEDNFVANDNAGLRGFFAGIEEDAVEDYVQVLGSKAALGAALNWYRANIADRQVSGPAMGVVRVPTMFTWSDGDTALCIDGAELTEEYVDAPYRFEVIEGVSHWIPDLATNQMTELLLDHINTYSER
;
A
#
# COMPACT_ATOMS: atom_id res chain seq x y z
N MET A 1 -51.04 41.60 -39.01
CA MET A 1 -51.78 40.89 -40.09
C MET A 1 -51.04 39.60 -40.37
N ALA A 2 -51.38 38.49 -39.71
CA ALA A 2 -52.43 37.53 -40.05
C ALA A 2 -51.94 36.37 -40.96
N THR A 3 -51.59 35.25 -40.31
CA THR A 3 -51.89 33.83 -40.62
C THR A 3 -51.62 33.23 -42.01
N ARG A 4 -50.91 32.08 -42.04
CA ARG A 4 -51.51 30.72 -42.24
C ARG A 4 -50.49 29.57 -42.13
N HIS A 5 -50.88 28.53 -41.37
CA HIS A 5 -50.31 27.19 -41.35
C HIS A 5 -50.62 26.39 -42.64
N ARG A 6 -49.74 25.42 -42.99
CA ARG A 6 -50.11 24.00 -43.20
C ARG A 6 -48.91 23.07 -43.40
N SER A 7 -48.93 22.01 -42.58
CA SER A 7 -48.34 20.66 -42.66
C SER A 7 -48.15 20.02 -44.04
N MET A 8 -47.20 19.08 -44.16
CA MET A 8 -47.36 17.73 -44.76
C MET A 8 -46.08 16.89 -44.55
N LEU A 9 -46.12 15.81 -43.76
CA LEU A 9 -46.34 14.40 -44.13
C LEU A 9 -45.04 13.64 -44.47
N PHE A 10 -44.61 12.81 -43.52
CA PHE A 10 -43.79 11.63 -43.74
C PHE A 10 -44.52 10.64 -44.64
N ARG A 11 -43.83 10.07 -45.64
CA ARG A 11 -44.28 8.85 -46.32
C ARG A 11 -43.12 7.88 -46.50
N VAL A 12 -43.29 6.75 -45.84
CA VAL A 12 -42.51 5.51 -45.86
C VAL A 12 -42.59 4.84 -47.23
N TYR A 13 -41.48 4.26 -47.71
CA TYR A 13 -41.44 3.02 -48.51
C TYR A 13 -40.14 2.25 -48.16
N VAL A 14 -40.25 1.19 -47.35
CA VAL A 14 -40.16 -0.24 -47.73
C VAL A 14 -38.76 -0.69 -48.15
N TRP A 15 -38.16 -1.58 -47.35
CA TRP A 15 -37.09 -2.49 -47.77
C TRP A 15 -37.56 -3.94 -47.69
N ASP A 16 -37.05 -4.70 -48.66
CA ASP A 16 -37.50 -5.98 -49.22
C ASP A 16 -37.23 -7.21 -48.32
N ASP A 17 -38.04 -8.24 -48.54
CA ASP A 17 -38.41 -9.35 -47.67
C ASP A 17 -37.47 -10.57 -47.81
N ARG A 18 -36.16 -10.36 -47.58
CA ARG A 18 -35.16 -11.45 -47.68
C ARG A 18 -34.20 -11.61 -46.49
N GLY A 19 -34.52 -11.01 -45.33
CA GLY A 19 -33.72 -11.14 -44.10
C GLY A 19 -34.36 -11.92 -42.94
N LEU A 20 -35.62 -12.34 -43.04
CA LEU A 20 -36.41 -12.81 -41.87
C LEU A 20 -36.57 -14.34 -41.73
N ARG A 21 -35.70 -15.15 -42.33
CA ARG A 21 -35.78 -16.63 -42.25
C ARG A 21 -34.61 -17.33 -41.56
N LEU A 22 -33.68 -16.61 -40.93
CA LEU A 22 -32.62 -17.21 -40.11
C LEU A 22 -32.59 -16.70 -38.65
N MET A 23 -33.72 -16.20 -38.14
CA MET A 23 -33.84 -15.70 -36.76
C MET A 23 -35.13 -16.20 -36.12
N ARG A 24 -35.38 -17.52 -36.22
CA ARG A 24 -36.54 -18.19 -35.60
C ARG A 24 -36.24 -19.65 -35.23
N GLN A 25 -35.02 -19.94 -34.76
CA GLN A 25 -34.69 -21.18 -34.06
C GLN A 25 -33.55 -20.94 -33.05
N THR A 26 -33.87 -20.28 -31.94
CA THR A 26 -33.15 -20.35 -30.64
C THR A 26 -33.88 -19.50 -29.57
N ILE A 27 -35.22 -19.54 -29.56
CA ILE A 27 -36.02 -19.10 -28.41
C ILE A 27 -36.45 -20.39 -27.69
N SER A 28 -35.56 -20.97 -26.88
CA SER A 28 -35.83 -21.98 -25.83
C SER A 28 -34.51 -22.55 -25.29
N MET A 29 -33.69 -21.74 -24.63
CA MET A 29 -32.69 -22.13 -23.59
C MET A 29 -31.86 -20.90 -23.22
N PHE A 30 -32.48 -19.90 -22.58
CA PHE A 30 -31.77 -18.91 -21.77
C PHE A 30 -32.69 -18.55 -20.60
N ALA A 31 -32.95 -19.57 -19.77
CA ALA A 31 -33.28 -19.39 -18.38
C ALA A 31 -32.00 -19.70 -17.62
N LEU A 32 -31.11 -18.71 -17.52
CA LEU A 32 -30.00 -18.72 -16.57
C LEU A 32 -29.78 -17.29 -16.11
N LEU A 33 -30.41 -16.99 -14.98
CA LEU A 33 -29.88 -16.14 -13.93
C LEU A 33 -29.09 -14.88 -14.37
N VAL A 34 -29.80 -13.85 -14.82
CA VAL A 34 -29.32 -12.48 -14.55
C VAL A 34 -29.59 -12.24 -13.07
N LEU A 35 -28.65 -12.65 -12.21
CA LEU A 35 -28.50 -12.03 -10.91
C LEU A 35 -28.11 -10.58 -11.22
N LEU A 36 -29.10 -9.69 -11.17
CA LEU A 36 -28.84 -8.33 -10.75
C LEU A 36 -28.20 -8.46 -9.36
N VAL A 37 -26.87 -8.47 -9.31
CA VAL A 37 -26.18 -7.99 -8.12
C VAL A 37 -26.53 -6.52 -8.10
N SER A 38 -27.61 -6.19 -7.41
CA SER A 38 -27.69 -4.89 -6.76
C SER A 38 -26.44 -4.84 -5.89
N ALA A 39 -25.42 -4.11 -6.32
CA ALA A 39 -24.39 -3.65 -5.41
C ALA A 39 -25.16 -2.93 -4.31
N GLY A 40 -25.28 -3.58 -3.16
CA GLY A 40 -25.80 -2.92 -1.97
C GLY A 40 -24.89 -1.74 -1.73
N THR A 41 -25.44 -0.55 -1.58
CA THR A 41 -24.72 0.54 -0.91
C THR A 41 -24.70 0.20 0.58
N ALA A 42 -23.63 0.55 1.30
CA ALA A 42 -23.57 0.44 2.76
C ALA A 42 -24.93 0.81 3.40
N THR A 43 -25.53 -0.14 4.12
CA THR A 43 -26.80 0.12 4.80
C THR A 43 -26.51 0.86 6.09
N ALA A 44 -27.01 2.09 6.22
CA ALA A 44 -27.02 2.79 7.49
C ALA A 44 -27.85 1.99 8.50
N GLN A 45 -27.17 1.29 9.40
CA GLN A 45 -27.77 0.66 10.56
C GLN A 45 -27.71 1.63 11.74
N THR A 46 -28.23 1.21 12.88
CA THR A 46 -28.20 2.02 14.09
C THR A 46 -27.63 1.26 15.26
N ILE A 47 -26.85 1.93 16.10
CA ILE A 47 -26.35 1.39 17.37
C ILE A 47 -26.59 2.39 18.51
N ASP A 48 -26.83 1.92 19.73
CA ASP A 48 -26.96 2.77 20.91
C ASP A 48 -26.02 2.26 22.01
N ALA A 49 -25.15 3.15 22.49
CA ALA A 49 -24.19 2.89 23.55
C ALA A 49 -24.41 3.78 24.78
N GLY A 50 -25.66 4.21 25.02
CA GLY A 50 -26.05 4.94 26.24
C GLY A 50 -26.13 6.46 26.08
N ARG A 51 -25.90 7.00 24.88
CA ARG A 51 -26.13 8.41 24.55
C ARG A 51 -27.11 8.61 23.40
N GLY A 52 -27.89 7.57 23.11
CA GLY A 52 -28.86 7.57 22.03
C GLY A 52 -28.34 6.87 20.78
N THR A 53 -29.21 6.83 19.78
CA THR A 53 -29.01 6.06 18.57
C THR A 53 -28.09 6.79 17.59
N LEU A 54 -27.04 6.10 17.15
CA LEU A 54 -26.02 6.57 16.22
C LEU A 54 -26.14 5.84 14.88
N PRO A 55 -25.87 6.51 13.75
CA PRO A 55 -25.69 5.83 12.48
C PRO A 55 -24.44 4.94 12.54
N LEU A 56 -24.58 3.73 12.03
CA LEU A 56 -23.50 2.78 11.84
C LEU A 56 -23.42 2.44 10.35
N TYR A 57 -22.28 2.74 9.74
CA TYR A 57 -22.03 2.41 8.33
C TYR A 57 -21.34 1.06 8.29
N VAL A 58 -22.03 0.07 7.72
CA VAL A 58 -21.56 -1.30 7.57
C VAL A 58 -21.33 -1.55 6.08
N PRO A 59 -20.14 -2.04 5.67
CA PRO A 59 -19.85 -2.25 4.27
C PRO A 59 -20.79 -3.30 3.68
N ALA A 60 -21.17 -3.15 2.41
CA ALA A 60 -22.05 -4.09 1.72
C ALA A 60 -21.45 -5.49 1.58
N THR A 61 -20.12 -5.60 1.70
CA THR A 61 -19.34 -6.84 1.72
C THR A 61 -19.26 -7.48 3.11
N TYR A 62 -19.84 -6.87 4.15
CA TYR A 62 -19.80 -7.40 5.51
C TYR A 62 -20.36 -8.82 5.59
N ASP A 63 -19.60 -9.70 6.23
CA ASP A 63 -19.95 -11.08 6.52
C ASP A 63 -19.61 -11.41 7.97
N ALA A 64 -20.53 -12.06 8.68
CA ALA A 64 -20.37 -12.37 10.10
C ALA A 64 -19.26 -13.40 10.38
N GLU A 65 -18.81 -14.13 9.36
CA GLU A 65 -17.69 -15.07 9.47
C GLU A 65 -16.32 -14.39 9.23
N THR A 66 -16.30 -13.15 8.74
CA THR A 66 -15.07 -12.43 8.38
C THR A 66 -14.86 -11.23 9.31
N PRO A 67 -13.86 -11.27 10.23
CA PRO A 67 -13.57 -10.14 11.10
C PRO A 67 -13.29 -8.85 10.31
N THR A 68 -14.02 -7.79 10.65
CA THR A 68 -14.04 -6.52 9.91
C THR A 68 -13.43 -5.39 10.76
N PRO A 69 -12.57 -4.51 10.19
CA PRO A 69 -12.03 -3.36 10.93
C PRO A 69 -13.13 -2.41 11.44
N LEU A 70 -12.86 -1.74 12.57
CA LEU A 70 -13.72 -0.71 13.14
C LEU A 70 -12.99 0.63 13.17
N VAL A 71 -13.61 1.68 12.61
CA VAL A 71 -13.17 3.07 12.71
C VAL A 71 -14.18 3.87 13.52
N VAL A 72 -13.70 4.55 14.56
CA VAL A 72 -14.48 5.49 15.38
C VAL A 72 -14.04 6.91 15.05
N LEU A 73 -14.95 7.76 14.56
CA LEU A 73 -14.66 9.13 14.17
C LEU A 73 -15.15 10.14 15.20
N LEU A 74 -14.21 10.88 15.82
CA LEU A 74 -14.45 11.83 16.90
C LEU A 74 -14.38 13.27 16.41
N HIS A 75 -15.45 14.02 16.69
CA HIS A 75 -15.61 15.39 16.25
C HIS A 75 -14.83 16.40 17.10
N GLY A 76 -14.51 17.56 16.52
CA GLY A 76 -13.99 18.72 17.24
C GLY A 76 -15.05 19.42 18.12
N TYR A 77 -14.62 20.25 19.07
CA TYR A 77 -15.53 21.01 19.94
C TYR A 77 -16.54 21.81 19.10
N SER A 78 -17.81 21.84 19.52
CA SER A 78 -18.97 22.45 18.82
C SER A 78 -19.48 21.76 17.55
N SER A 79 -18.83 20.69 17.09
CA SER A 79 -19.30 19.87 15.96
C SER A 79 -20.18 18.70 16.42
N SER A 80 -20.49 17.76 15.53
CA SER A 80 -21.17 16.49 15.78
C SER A 80 -20.48 15.37 15.01
N GLY A 81 -20.77 14.10 15.32
CA GLY A 81 -20.26 12.95 14.58
C GLY A 81 -20.64 12.99 13.09
N GLU A 82 -21.89 13.37 12.77
CA GLU A 82 -22.34 13.57 11.39
C GLU A 82 -21.62 14.74 10.70
N GLY A 83 -21.46 15.86 11.42
CA GLY A 83 -20.73 17.03 10.91
C GLY A 83 -19.27 16.71 10.62
N GLN A 84 -18.62 15.96 11.51
CA GLN A 84 -17.24 15.52 11.32
C GLN A 84 -17.09 14.56 10.15
N ASN A 85 -18.01 13.59 10.03
CA ASN A 85 -18.00 12.65 8.89
C ASN A 85 -18.21 13.38 7.55
N THR A 86 -19.05 14.41 7.53
CA THR A 86 -19.27 15.24 6.34
C THR A 86 -18.01 16.02 5.98
N TYR A 87 -17.32 16.60 6.97
CA TYR A 87 -16.08 17.34 6.75
C TYR A 87 -14.93 16.43 6.29
N MET A 88 -14.71 15.30 6.97
CA MET A 88 -13.58 14.41 6.68
C MET A 88 -13.85 13.38 5.58
N GLY A 89 -15.10 13.20 5.13
CA GLY A 89 -15.42 12.31 4.01
C GLY A 89 -15.03 10.84 4.23
N ILE A 90 -15.23 10.30 5.45
CA ILE A 90 -14.82 8.92 5.79
C ILE A 90 -15.87 7.88 5.34
N SER A 91 -17.16 8.13 5.54
CA SER A 91 -18.21 7.15 5.20
C SER A 91 -18.24 6.71 3.73
N PRO A 92 -17.90 7.53 2.71
CA PRO A 92 -17.81 7.05 1.32
C PRO A 92 -16.76 5.94 1.10
N LEU A 93 -15.80 5.79 2.01
CA LEU A 93 -14.72 4.82 1.91
C LEU A 93 -15.05 3.46 2.54
N VAL A 94 -16.17 3.36 3.26
CA VAL A 94 -16.60 2.15 3.98
C VAL A 94 -16.69 0.94 3.04
N ASP A 95 -17.38 1.07 1.91
CA ASP A 95 -17.53 -0.02 0.94
C ASP A 95 -16.21 -0.31 0.21
N THR A 96 -15.42 0.73 -0.09
CA THR A 96 -14.16 0.62 -0.84
C THR A 96 -13.09 -0.14 -0.05
N TYR A 97 -12.95 0.14 1.25
CA TYR A 97 -11.91 -0.44 2.10
C TYR A 97 -12.43 -1.49 3.08
N GLY A 98 -13.74 -1.75 3.09
CA GLY A 98 -14.35 -2.82 3.87
C GLY A 98 -14.20 -2.68 5.39
N PHE A 99 -14.54 -1.51 5.95
CA PHE A 99 -14.52 -1.28 7.40
C PHE A 99 -15.86 -0.77 7.92
N ILE A 100 -16.16 -1.05 9.19
CA ILE A 100 -17.33 -0.50 9.88
C ILE A 100 -16.96 0.88 10.46
N LEU A 101 -17.83 1.88 10.25
CA LEU A 101 -17.66 3.24 10.75
C LEU A 101 -18.77 3.61 11.73
N VAL A 102 -18.37 4.21 12.86
CA VAL A 102 -19.27 4.90 13.80
C VAL A 102 -18.75 6.29 14.13
N SER A 103 -19.64 7.28 14.16
CA SER A 103 -19.30 8.67 14.46
C SER A 103 -20.16 9.18 15.62
N PRO A 104 -19.75 8.95 16.89
CA PRO A 104 -20.55 9.35 18.05
C PRO A 104 -20.52 10.85 18.31
N ASP A 105 -21.56 11.33 18.98
CA ASP A 105 -21.59 12.68 19.57
C ASP A 105 -20.99 12.67 21.00
N GLY A 106 -20.22 13.72 21.28
CA GLY A 106 -19.72 14.06 22.60
C GLY A 106 -20.81 14.61 23.50
N THR A 107 -20.45 14.85 24.75
CA THR A 107 -21.38 15.40 25.75
C THR A 107 -21.71 16.86 25.44
N LYS A 108 -22.95 17.28 25.68
CA LYS A 108 -23.34 18.70 25.63
C LYS A 108 -22.78 19.47 26.82
N GLU A 109 -22.16 20.62 26.57
CA GLU A 109 -21.77 21.52 27.65
C GLU A 109 -22.99 22.16 28.34
N ALA A 110 -22.79 22.60 29.59
CA ALA A 110 -23.85 23.20 30.42
C ALA A 110 -24.17 24.68 30.06
N SER A 111 -23.68 25.17 28.93
CA SER A 111 -23.89 26.54 28.46
C SER A 111 -25.14 26.63 27.57
N ASP A 112 -25.65 27.84 27.35
CA ASP A 112 -26.78 28.08 26.43
C ASP A 112 -26.48 27.67 24.97
N ALA A 113 -25.20 27.51 24.61
CA ALA A 113 -24.79 27.07 23.28
C ALA A 113 -24.89 25.54 23.11
N GLU A 114 -24.95 24.77 24.20
CA GLU A 114 -25.03 23.30 24.22
C GLU A 114 -24.05 22.61 23.24
N ASN A 115 -22.85 23.17 23.04
CA ASN A 115 -21.83 22.59 22.18
C ASN A 115 -21.47 21.15 22.62
N HIS A 116 -21.34 20.23 21.68
CA HIS A 116 -20.78 18.91 21.96
C HIS A 116 -19.27 19.02 22.17
N PHE A 117 -18.76 18.26 23.14
CA PHE A 117 -17.35 18.19 23.47
C PHE A 117 -16.98 16.83 24.08
N TRP A 118 -15.68 16.57 24.13
CA TRP A 118 -15.05 15.45 24.81
C TRP A 118 -14.23 15.96 25.98
N ASN A 119 -14.30 15.31 27.13
CA ASN A 119 -13.53 15.61 28.33
C ASN A 119 -12.08 15.10 28.26
N ALA A 120 -11.46 15.22 27.09
CA ALA A 120 -10.19 14.58 26.75
C ALA A 120 -9.01 14.97 27.64
N SER A 121 -8.89 16.25 28.04
CA SER A 121 -7.74 16.73 28.81
C SER A 121 -8.06 18.01 29.59
N SER A 122 -7.12 18.42 30.44
CA SER A 122 -7.14 19.73 31.10
C SER A 122 -6.77 20.91 30.20
N ALA A 123 -6.20 20.66 29.01
CA ALA A 123 -5.88 21.72 28.04
C ALA A 123 -7.07 22.06 27.14
N CYS A 124 -7.80 21.03 26.72
CA CYS A 124 -8.99 21.13 25.88
C CYS A 124 -9.87 19.87 26.08
N CYS A 125 -11.20 19.95 26.07
CA CYS A 125 -12.07 21.13 26.00
C CYS A 125 -13.19 21.04 27.04
N ASN A 126 -12.89 20.45 28.21
CA ASN A 126 -13.80 20.36 29.34
C ASN A 126 -13.92 21.68 30.12
N PHE A 127 -14.30 22.78 29.47
CA PHE A 127 -14.28 24.12 30.06
C PHE A 127 -15.29 24.35 31.19
N PHE A 128 -16.20 23.41 31.39
CA PHE A 128 -17.27 23.49 32.38
C PHE A 128 -17.12 22.44 33.48
N ASP A 129 -15.92 21.86 33.63
CA ASP A 129 -15.58 20.86 34.65
C ASP A 129 -16.62 19.72 34.73
N SER A 130 -17.03 19.21 33.57
CA SER A 130 -17.93 18.06 33.50
C SER A 130 -17.24 16.81 34.04
N ASP A 131 -17.94 16.09 34.91
CA ASP A 131 -17.52 14.78 35.46
C ASP A 131 -17.92 13.60 34.54
N VAL A 132 -18.41 13.87 33.32
CA VAL A 132 -18.83 12.80 32.40
C VAL A 132 -17.63 11.98 31.94
N ASP A 133 -17.75 10.66 32.00
CA ASP A 133 -16.70 9.75 31.56
C ASP A 133 -16.83 9.43 30.06
N ASP A 134 -16.19 10.23 29.19
CA ASP A 134 -16.19 9.96 27.75
C ASP A 134 -15.34 8.76 27.37
N VAL A 135 -14.35 8.39 28.20
CA VAL A 135 -13.52 7.19 27.97
C VAL A 135 -14.38 5.94 28.13
N ALA A 136 -15.11 5.83 29.24
CA ALA A 136 -16.01 4.70 29.48
C ALA A 136 -17.13 4.62 28.42
N TYR A 137 -17.63 5.76 27.95
CA TYR A 137 -18.61 5.79 26.86
C TYR A 137 -18.04 5.25 25.55
N LEU A 138 -16.86 5.71 25.11
CA LEU A 138 -16.25 5.26 23.86
C LEU A 138 -15.84 3.78 23.93
N ALA A 139 -15.31 3.32 25.05
CA ALA A 139 -15.03 1.90 25.28
C ALA A 139 -16.31 1.05 25.19
N GLY A 140 -17.38 1.49 25.88
CA GLY A 140 -18.68 0.82 25.82
C GLY A 140 -19.31 0.82 24.42
N LEU A 141 -19.08 1.87 23.62
CA LEU A 141 -19.50 1.91 22.22
C LEU A 141 -18.75 0.88 21.37
N ILE A 142 -17.42 0.79 21.53
CA ILE A 142 -16.60 -0.21 20.83
C ILE A 142 -17.10 -1.62 21.20
N ASP A 143 -17.34 -1.89 22.48
CA ASP A 143 -17.86 -3.18 22.95
C ASP A 143 -19.25 -3.47 22.37
N ALA A 144 -20.15 -2.48 22.34
CA ALA A 144 -21.47 -2.64 21.74
C ALA A 144 -21.39 -2.99 20.24
N VAL A 145 -20.43 -2.40 19.49
CA VAL A 145 -20.21 -2.74 18.08
C VAL A 145 -19.65 -4.16 17.96
N LYS A 146 -18.68 -4.56 18.80
CA LYS A 146 -18.12 -5.92 18.84
C LYS A 146 -19.17 -6.99 19.18
N ASP A 147 -20.13 -6.67 20.04
CA ASP A 147 -21.23 -7.56 20.38
C ASP A 147 -22.22 -7.74 19.21
N ALA A 148 -22.37 -6.71 18.37
CA ALA A 148 -23.32 -6.71 17.26
C ALA A 148 -22.71 -7.20 15.93
N TYR A 149 -21.39 -7.11 15.76
CA TYR A 149 -20.68 -7.41 14.51
C TYR A 149 -19.36 -8.14 14.80
N ALA A 150 -18.99 -9.06 13.90
CA ALA A 150 -17.65 -9.65 13.86
C ALA A 150 -16.57 -8.59 13.56
N ILE A 151 -16.07 -7.94 14.61
CA ILE A 151 -14.98 -6.95 14.52
C ILE A 151 -13.62 -7.64 14.64
N ASP A 152 -12.68 -7.24 13.80
CA ASP A 152 -11.27 -7.58 13.97
C ASP A 152 -10.70 -6.82 15.16
N GLU A 153 -10.50 -7.52 16.28
CA GLU A 153 -9.99 -6.92 17.52
C GLU A 153 -8.59 -6.31 17.37
N LYS A 154 -7.84 -6.67 16.32
CA LYS A 154 -6.55 -6.05 16.03
C LYS A 154 -6.68 -4.76 15.23
N ARG A 155 -7.87 -4.39 14.80
CA ARG A 155 -8.12 -3.29 13.86
C ARG A 155 -9.24 -2.38 14.35
N VAL A 156 -9.10 -1.91 15.59
CA VAL A 156 -9.95 -0.87 16.18
C VAL A 156 -9.20 0.46 16.14
N TYR A 157 -9.74 1.42 15.40
CA TYR A 157 -9.09 2.67 15.05
C TYR A 157 -9.89 3.88 15.48
N LEU A 158 -9.20 4.98 15.78
CA LEU A 158 -9.83 6.27 16.05
C LEU A 158 -9.28 7.35 15.13
N ILE A 159 -10.18 8.16 14.57
CA ILE A 159 -9.84 9.43 13.92
C ILE A 159 -10.41 10.55 14.77
N GLY A 160 -9.63 11.60 15.04
CA GLY A 160 -10.10 12.73 15.84
C GLY A 160 -9.65 14.07 15.26
N HIS A 161 -10.53 15.08 15.31
CA HIS A 161 -10.18 16.47 14.99
C HIS A 161 -10.22 17.36 16.22
N SER A 162 -9.22 18.21 16.42
CA SER A 162 -9.18 19.21 17.51
C SER A 162 -9.43 18.52 18.86
N ASN A 163 -10.49 18.89 19.59
CA ASN A 163 -10.91 18.20 20.81
C ASN A 163 -11.06 16.68 20.68
N GLY A 164 -11.57 16.18 19.54
CA GLY A 164 -11.61 14.76 19.23
C GLY A 164 -10.21 14.15 19.04
N GLY A 165 -9.24 14.91 18.54
CA GLY A 165 -7.84 14.49 18.43
C GLY A 165 -7.17 14.33 19.81
N PHE A 166 -7.42 15.25 20.75
CA PHE A 166 -7.05 15.06 22.15
C PHE A 166 -7.70 13.80 22.74
N MET A 167 -8.97 13.54 22.40
CA MET A 167 -9.68 12.37 22.90
C MET A 167 -9.12 11.06 22.32
N SER A 168 -8.73 11.05 21.05
CA SER A 168 -8.04 9.92 20.43
C SER A 168 -6.73 9.59 21.15
N TYR A 169 -5.92 10.59 21.48
CA TYR A 169 -4.71 10.39 22.31
C TYR A 169 -5.02 9.80 23.68
N ARG A 170 -6.06 10.32 24.35
CA ARG A 170 -6.49 9.78 25.64
C ARG A 170 -6.95 8.32 25.52
N MET A 171 -7.74 7.99 24.51
CA MET A 171 -8.18 6.61 24.26
C MET A 171 -7.02 5.67 23.93
N ALA A 172 -6.05 6.12 23.15
CA ALA A 172 -4.84 5.33 22.89
C ALA A 172 -4.05 5.06 24.17
N HIS A 173 -4.01 6.01 25.12
CA HIS A 173 -3.34 5.81 26.41
C HIS A 173 -4.14 4.91 27.36
N ASP A 174 -5.44 5.21 27.53
CA ASP A 174 -6.32 4.59 28.52
C ASP A 174 -6.77 3.17 28.10
N HIS A 175 -6.86 2.92 26.80
CA HIS A 175 -7.29 1.64 26.20
C HIS A 175 -6.25 1.14 25.20
N SER A 176 -4.97 1.23 25.57
CA SER A 176 -3.87 0.78 24.72
C SER A 176 -3.97 -0.68 24.35
N ASP A 177 -4.68 -1.52 25.10
CA ASP A 177 -4.94 -2.94 24.81
C ASP A 177 -5.94 -3.15 23.67
N THR A 178 -6.84 -2.18 23.45
CA THR A 178 -7.90 -2.25 22.44
C THR A 178 -7.57 -1.44 21.19
N ILE A 179 -6.99 -0.24 21.34
CA ILE A 179 -6.80 0.69 20.22
C ILE A 179 -5.55 0.34 19.42
N ALA A 180 -5.72 0.04 18.13
CA ALA A 180 -4.62 -0.30 17.22
C ALA A 180 -3.88 0.92 16.72
N ALA A 181 -4.62 1.92 16.24
CA ALA A 181 -4.06 3.15 15.71
C ALA A 181 -4.98 4.36 15.93
N ILE A 182 -4.38 5.53 16.07
CA ILE A 182 -5.08 6.83 16.07
C ILE A 182 -4.55 7.73 14.94
N ALA A 183 -5.46 8.52 14.36
CA ALA A 183 -5.12 9.69 13.55
C ALA A 183 -5.72 10.95 14.19
N SER A 184 -4.86 11.89 14.58
CA SER A 184 -5.24 13.14 15.26
C SER A 184 -4.94 14.33 14.35
N LEU A 185 -5.99 14.96 13.80
CA LEU A 185 -5.90 16.24 13.10
C LEU A 185 -6.04 17.38 14.13
N ALA A 186 -5.03 18.26 14.21
CA ALA A 186 -5.07 19.46 15.06
C ALA A 186 -5.38 19.21 16.56
N GLY A 187 -5.14 17.99 17.06
CA GLY A 187 -5.09 17.67 18.49
C GLY A 187 -3.66 17.65 19.02
N ALA A 188 -3.50 17.39 20.32
CA ALA A 188 -2.18 17.21 20.94
C ALA A 188 -2.24 16.13 22.03
N ASP A 189 -1.10 15.49 22.27
CA ASP A 189 -0.95 14.52 23.36
C ASP A 189 -0.96 15.25 24.72
N GLN A 190 -1.54 14.62 25.73
CA GLN A 190 -1.60 15.15 27.10
C GLN A 190 -1.20 14.08 28.12
N SER A 191 -0.34 13.16 27.69
CA SER A 191 0.10 12.04 28.51
C SER A 191 1.34 12.33 29.35
N GLU A 192 1.85 13.56 29.35
CA GLU A 192 3.04 13.93 30.11
C GLU A 192 2.89 13.58 31.61
N GLY A 193 3.90 12.91 32.16
CA GLY A 193 3.91 12.47 33.56
C GLY A 193 3.05 11.24 33.86
N ARG A 194 2.27 10.74 32.89
CA ARG A 194 1.59 9.45 33.01
C ARG A 194 2.58 8.30 32.75
N PRO A 195 2.34 7.10 33.32
CA PRO A 195 3.09 5.90 32.94
C PRO A 195 2.96 5.63 31.43
N THR A 196 3.99 5.04 30.84
CA THR A 196 3.91 4.52 29.46
C THR A 196 2.79 3.47 29.37
N PRO A 197 1.93 3.53 28.35
CA PRO A 197 0.92 2.50 28.13
C PRO A 197 1.53 1.10 27.99
N ASP A 198 0.81 0.10 28.47
CA ASP A 198 1.29 -1.29 28.49
C ASP A 198 1.54 -1.80 27.06
N ASP A 199 0.57 -1.55 26.17
CA ASP A 199 0.60 -1.96 24.77
C ASP A 199 0.98 -0.80 23.84
N PRO A 200 1.80 -1.04 22.81
CA PRO A 200 2.04 -0.06 21.76
C PRO A 200 0.78 0.28 20.97
N VAL A 201 0.70 1.52 20.49
CA VAL A 201 -0.39 2.03 19.64
C VAL A 201 0.22 2.86 18.51
N HIS A 202 -0.20 2.64 17.27
CA HIS A 202 0.25 3.43 16.14
C HIS A 202 -0.35 4.84 16.19
N VAL A 203 0.48 5.88 16.08
CA VAL A 203 0.03 7.28 16.17
C VAL A 203 0.37 8.06 14.91
N LEU A 204 -0.66 8.65 14.31
CA LEU A 204 -0.53 9.66 13.27
C LEU A 204 -0.99 11.01 13.82
N GLN A 205 -0.08 11.98 13.87
CA GLN A 205 -0.40 13.39 14.10
C GLN A 205 -0.47 14.11 12.75
N ILE A 206 -1.56 14.83 12.49
CA ILE A 206 -1.71 15.72 11.33
C ILE A 206 -1.89 17.13 11.87
N HIS A 207 -1.11 18.09 11.40
CA HIS A 207 -1.14 19.44 11.98
C HIS A 207 -0.69 20.50 10.99
N GLY A 208 -1.46 21.59 10.91
CA GLY A 208 -1.11 22.75 10.11
C GLY A 208 -0.16 23.70 10.83
N THR A 209 0.86 24.20 10.16
CA THR A 209 1.84 25.13 10.79
C THR A 209 1.25 26.51 11.05
N ALA A 210 0.12 26.86 10.43
CA ALA A 210 -0.63 28.09 10.64
C ALA A 210 -1.88 27.88 11.53
N ASP A 211 -1.96 26.77 12.27
CA ASP A 211 -2.99 26.57 13.29
C ASP A 211 -2.87 27.64 14.39
N THR A 212 -3.94 28.42 14.56
CA THR A 212 -4.03 29.52 15.54
C THR A 212 -4.96 29.19 16.72
N VAL A 213 -5.50 27.98 16.75
CA VAL A 213 -6.42 27.49 17.79
C VAL A 213 -5.67 26.54 18.71
N ILE A 214 -5.13 25.46 18.14
CA ILE A 214 -4.23 24.53 18.82
C ILE A 214 -2.88 24.71 18.14
N ASN A 215 -2.02 25.55 18.71
CA ASN A 215 -0.82 25.98 17.99
C ASN A 215 0.12 24.80 17.70
N TYR A 216 0.70 24.80 16.50
CA TYR A 216 1.65 23.77 16.05
C TYR A 216 2.85 23.58 17.00
N GLU A 217 3.38 24.66 17.55
CA GLU A 217 4.52 24.65 18.50
C GLU A 217 4.10 24.41 19.97
N GLY A 218 2.81 24.16 20.21
CA GLY A 218 2.26 24.05 21.56
C GLY A 218 1.86 25.39 22.14
N GLY A 219 1.25 25.37 23.32
CA GLY A 219 0.80 26.60 23.96
C GLY A 219 -0.35 26.40 24.94
N VAL A 220 -1.14 27.46 25.13
CA VAL A 220 -2.29 27.46 26.03
C VAL A 220 -3.52 27.84 25.23
N PHE A 221 -4.50 26.94 25.20
CA PHE A 221 -5.79 27.19 24.57
C PHE A 221 -6.82 27.67 25.61
N ARG A 222 -7.43 28.84 25.39
CA ARG A 222 -8.54 29.40 26.20
C ARG A 222 -8.35 29.38 27.73
N GLY A 223 -7.10 29.47 28.21
CA GLY A 223 -6.80 29.46 29.64
C GLY A 223 -6.84 28.06 30.28
N GLY A 224 -6.90 26.99 29.48
CA GLY A 224 -6.66 25.63 29.93
C GLY A 224 -5.20 25.38 30.31
N ALA A 225 -4.87 24.13 30.65
CA ALA A 225 -3.49 23.73 30.85
C ALA A 225 -2.66 23.88 29.56
N PRO A 226 -1.32 24.03 29.67
CA PRO A 226 -0.44 23.97 28.51
C PRO A 226 -0.59 22.65 27.75
N HIS A 227 -0.43 22.70 26.43
CA HIS A 227 -0.33 21.52 25.57
C HIS A 227 0.98 21.52 24.78
N PRO A 228 1.54 20.32 24.51
CA PRO A 228 2.71 20.18 23.68
C PRO A 228 2.41 20.58 22.23
N GLY A 229 3.46 20.81 21.46
CA GLY A 229 3.35 20.98 20.02
C GLY A 229 3.07 19.67 19.29
N ALA A 230 2.82 19.76 17.98
CA ALA A 230 2.58 18.61 17.11
C ALA A 230 3.78 17.65 17.11
N ARG A 231 4.99 18.20 16.94
CA ARG A 231 6.25 17.43 17.01
C ARG A 231 6.47 16.80 18.38
N GLU A 232 6.25 17.56 19.45
CA GLU A 232 6.43 17.04 20.81
C GLU A 232 5.42 15.93 21.14
N SER A 233 4.18 16.05 20.67
CA SER A 233 3.14 15.02 20.82
C SER A 233 3.56 13.71 20.16
N VAL A 234 4.02 13.75 18.89
CA VAL A 234 4.44 12.55 18.17
C VAL A 234 5.73 11.96 18.75
N GLU A 235 6.67 12.79 19.23
CA GLU A 235 7.92 12.34 19.86
C GLU A 235 7.68 11.70 21.23
N ALA A 236 6.68 12.16 21.98
CA ALA A 236 6.23 11.51 23.20
C ALA A 236 5.67 10.12 22.91
N TRP A 237 4.85 9.98 21.87
CA TRP A 237 4.29 8.70 21.44
C TRP A 237 5.31 7.77 20.79
N ALA A 238 6.28 8.30 20.04
CA ALA A 238 7.46 7.55 19.60
C ALA A 238 8.16 6.95 20.83
N ALA A 239 8.33 7.71 21.91
CA ALA A 239 8.90 7.22 23.16
C ALA A 239 8.05 6.12 23.81
N HIS A 240 6.74 6.31 23.90
CA HIS A 240 5.82 5.29 24.44
C HIS A 240 5.88 4.00 23.63
N ASN A 241 6.03 4.10 22.32
CA ASN A 241 6.21 2.97 21.42
C ASN A 241 7.63 2.42 21.41
N GLY A 242 8.58 2.99 22.15
CA GLY A 242 9.98 2.55 22.16
C GLY A 242 10.80 2.94 20.93
N CYS A 243 10.23 3.75 20.04
CA CYS A 243 10.89 4.27 18.86
C CYS A 243 11.96 5.32 19.22
N ALA A 244 12.90 5.54 18.30
CA ALA A 244 13.76 6.70 18.33
C ALA A 244 12.93 7.99 18.16
N LYS A 245 13.30 9.03 18.91
CA LYS A 245 12.65 10.35 18.82
C LYS A 245 13.16 11.21 17.66
N THR A 246 14.03 10.67 16.81
CA THR A 246 14.49 11.36 15.61
C THR A 246 13.68 10.83 14.45
N GLY A 247 12.80 11.68 13.93
CA GLY A 247 12.03 11.38 12.73
C GLY A 247 12.84 11.61 11.45
N VAL A 248 12.45 10.92 10.39
CA VAL A 248 13.01 11.09 9.03
C VAL A 248 11.89 11.55 8.11
N ASP A 249 12.15 12.59 7.32
CA ASP A 249 11.21 13.05 6.30
C ASP A 249 11.25 12.08 5.11
N THR A 250 10.09 11.52 4.75
CA THR A 250 9.99 10.46 3.73
C THR A 250 9.25 10.89 2.47
N GLY A 251 8.82 12.13 2.37
CA GLY A 251 8.13 12.67 1.20
C GLY A 251 7.15 13.77 1.53
N THR A 252 6.40 14.19 0.51
CA THR A 252 5.35 15.19 0.64
C THR A 252 4.05 14.76 -0.05
N PHE A 253 2.91 15.19 0.49
CA PHE A 253 1.56 14.94 -0.06
C PHE A 253 0.75 16.24 -0.14
N ASP A 254 -0.30 16.23 -0.95
CA ASP A 254 -1.38 17.23 -0.94
C ASP A 254 -2.52 16.73 -0.01
N LEU A 255 -2.76 17.46 1.09
CA LEU A 255 -3.84 17.21 2.05
C LEU A 255 -4.79 18.40 2.23
N ASP A 256 -4.40 19.61 1.83
CA ASP A 256 -5.20 20.83 1.92
C ASP A 256 -5.37 21.44 0.51
N GLY A 257 -6.53 21.21 -0.10
CA GLY A 257 -6.88 21.72 -1.43
C GLY A 257 -7.04 23.25 -1.50
N GLY A 258 -6.94 23.94 -0.36
CA GLY A 258 -6.83 25.40 -0.29
C GLY A 258 -5.39 25.92 -0.47
N LEU A 259 -4.40 25.03 -0.50
CA LEU A 259 -2.98 25.33 -0.65
C LEU A 259 -2.43 24.75 -1.96
N ASP A 260 -1.42 25.41 -2.53
CA ASP A 260 -0.85 24.99 -3.81
C ASP A 260 0.27 23.94 -3.60
N GLY A 261 0.14 22.78 -4.25
CA GLY A 261 1.20 21.78 -4.37
C GLY A 261 1.06 20.61 -3.39
N ALA A 262 2.18 19.95 -3.07
CA ALA A 262 2.24 18.92 -2.04
C ALA A 262 2.84 19.52 -0.76
N GLU A 263 2.00 20.25 -0.03
CA GLU A 263 2.36 21.10 1.13
C GLU A 263 2.57 20.33 2.43
N THR A 264 2.16 19.06 2.47
CA THR A 264 2.27 18.23 3.67
C THR A 264 3.59 17.47 3.69
N VAL A 265 4.47 17.75 4.65
CA VAL A 265 5.70 16.97 4.89
C VAL A 265 5.40 15.78 5.79
N VAL A 266 5.90 14.61 5.42
CA VAL A 266 5.73 13.35 6.16
C VAL A 266 6.99 13.01 6.92
N THR A 267 6.93 13.07 8.26
CA THR A 267 8.04 12.71 9.15
C THR A 267 7.71 11.42 9.90
N ARG A 268 8.53 10.37 9.73
CA ARG A 268 8.32 9.05 10.35
C ARG A 268 9.30 8.75 11.47
N TYR A 269 8.79 8.23 12.58
CA TYR A 269 9.55 7.80 13.77
C TYR A 269 9.46 6.28 13.88
N ALA A 270 10.14 5.57 12.97
CA ALA A 270 10.01 4.11 12.82
C ALA A 270 11.18 3.30 13.40
N SER A 271 12.31 3.96 13.72
CA SER A 271 13.51 3.25 14.19
C SER A 271 13.33 2.72 15.61
N GLY A 272 13.56 1.42 15.83
CA GLY A 272 13.60 0.82 17.17
C GLY A 272 12.25 0.60 17.87
N CYS A 273 11.12 0.82 17.20
CA CYS A 273 9.78 0.68 17.79
C CYS A 273 9.50 -0.74 18.33
N ARG A 274 8.72 -0.81 19.41
CA ARG A 274 8.06 -2.04 19.87
C ARG A 274 7.05 -2.50 18.80
N PRO A 275 6.92 -3.81 18.52
CA PRO A 275 5.93 -4.31 17.57
C PRO A 275 4.51 -3.83 17.90
N GLY A 276 3.76 -3.39 16.88
CA GLY A 276 2.41 -2.84 17.05
C GLY A 276 2.39 -1.36 17.44
N GLY A 277 3.54 -0.68 17.42
CA GLY A 277 3.65 0.76 17.62
C GLY A 277 4.47 1.43 16.52
N SER A 278 4.05 2.62 16.12
CA SER A 278 4.77 3.54 15.24
C SER A 278 4.31 4.95 15.57
N ALA A 279 5.07 5.96 15.15
CA ALA A 279 4.63 7.34 15.25
C ALA A 279 4.99 8.10 13.96
N GLU A 280 4.08 8.93 13.49
CA GLU A 280 4.21 9.67 12.24
C GLU A 280 3.58 11.07 12.39
N LEU A 281 4.21 12.07 11.78
CA LEU A 281 3.74 13.45 11.75
C LEU A 281 3.59 13.90 10.30
N TRP A 282 2.38 14.32 9.95
CA TRP A 282 2.05 14.98 8.70
C TRP A 282 1.89 16.47 8.97
N THR A 283 2.90 17.23 8.56
CA THR A 283 2.98 18.68 8.76
C THR A 283 2.45 19.40 7.53
N ILE A 284 1.24 19.95 7.61
CA ILE A 284 0.64 20.74 6.53
C ILE A 284 1.24 22.14 6.58
N THR A 285 2.19 22.42 5.69
CA THR A 285 2.86 23.73 5.63
C THR A 285 1.84 24.80 5.29
N ASP A 286 1.76 25.86 6.10
CA ASP A 286 0.76 26.93 6.04
C ASP A 286 -0.70 26.48 6.23
N GLY A 287 -0.93 25.20 6.58
CA GLY A 287 -2.24 24.66 6.90
C GLY A 287 -2.85 25.27 8.16
N SER A 288 -4.16 25.42 8.18
CA SER A 288 -4.91 26.01 9.30
C SER A 288 -5.37 24.97 10.33
N HIS A 289 -6.13 25.41 11.35
CA HIS A 289 -6.77 24.49 12.33
C HIS A 289 -7.81 23.54 11.71
N ALA A 290 -8.47 24.03 10.65
CA ALA A 290 -9.48 23.31 9.90
C ALA A 290 -9.13 23.47 8.41
N PRO A 291 -8.13 22.71 7.91
CA PRO A 291 -7.69 22.78 6.52
C PRO A 291 -8.84 22.47 5.54
N ASP A 292 -8.74 22.96 4.31
CA ASP A 292 -9.70 22.62 3.25
C ASP A 292 -9.31 21.26 2.68
N LEU A 293 -9.81 20.17 3.27
CA LEU A 293 -9.30 18.82 3.03
C LEU A 293 -9.35 18.46 1.53
N SER A 294 -8.20 18.07 0.96
CA SER A 294 -8.10 17.64 -0.43
C SER A 294 -8.87 16.32 -0.65
N GLU A 295 -9.12 15.97 -1.91
CA GLU A 295 -9.76 14.70 -2.26
C GLU A 295 -8.94 13.46 -1.85
N HIS A 296 -7.67 13.64 -1.50
CA HIS A 296 -6.77 12.58 -1.07
C HIS A 296 -6.74 12.38 0.44
N PHE A 297 -7.20 13.35 1.25
CA PHE A 297 -7.04 13.32 2.70
C PHE A 297 -7.65 12.07 3.34
N SER A 298 -8.95 11.86 3.10
CA SER A 298 -9.71 10.77 3.74
C SER A 298 -9.13 9.41 3.39
N ARG A 299 -8.78 9.23 2.11
CA ARG A 299 -8.15 8.02 1.58
C ARG A 299 -6.84 7.73 2.30
N ARG A 300 -5.91 8.70 2.32
CA ARG A 300 -4.58 8.51 2.93
C ARG A 300 -4.67 8.19 4.41
N VAL A 301 -5.56 8.85 5.15
CA VAL A 301 -5.77 8.57 6.58
C VAL A 301 -6.32 7.16 6.79
N VAL A 302 -7.32 6.74 6.01
CA VAL A 302 -7.90 5.38 6.12
C VAL A 302 -6.89 4.31 5.75
N GLU A 303 -6.17 4.47 4.63
CA GLU A 303 -5.10 3.57 4.21
C GLU A 303 -4.03 3.43 5.31
N TRP A 304 -3.60 4.55 5.88
CA TRP A 304 -2.66 4.54 7.00
C TRP A 304 -3.21 3.76 8.20
N LEU A 305 -4.47 3.97 8.62
CA LEU A 305 -5.03 3.22 9.75
C LEU A 305 -5.06 1.70 9.48
N LEU A 306 -5.56 1.29 8.32
CA LEU A 306 -5.71 -0.13 7.96
C LEU A 306 -4.36 -0.86 7.85
N ALA A 307 -3.30 -0.14 7.48
CA ALA A 307 -1.92 -0.63 7.46
C ALA A 307 -1.32 -0.87 8.86
N HIS A 308 -1.96 -0.40 9.92
CA HIS A 308 -1.43 -0.36 11.28
C HIS A 308 -2.25 -1.17 12.31
N PRO A 309 -2.41 -2.50 12.15
CA PRO A 309 -3.11 -3.34 13.12
C PRO A 309 -2.29 -3.55 14.41
N LYS A 310 -2.97 -3.86 15.52
CA LYS A 310 -2.31 -4.37 16.73
C LYS A 310 -1.57 -5.67 16.46
N ARG A 311 -0.44 -5.82 17.14
CA ARG A 311 0.31 -7.08 17.24
C ARG A 311 0.05 -7.72 18.61
N SER A 312 -0.21 -9.04 18.65
CA SER A 312 -0.57 -9.73 19.90
C SER A 312 0.59 -9.77 20.90
N ALA A 313 0.30 -9.50 22.18
CA ALA A 313 1.25 -9.57 23.30
C ALA A 313 1.66 -11.02 23.60
N GLY A 314 2.57 -11.57 22.79
CA GLY A 314 3.09 -12.93 22.93
C GLY A 314 4.56 -13.12 22.52
N THR A 315 5.24 -12.08 22.04
CA THR A 315 6.62 -12.15 21.56
C THR A 315 7.45 -10.95 22.04
N ALA A 316 7.38 -10.65 23.35
CA ALA A 316 8.28 -9.68 23.96
C ALA A 316 9.66 -10.34 24.23
N GLY A 317 10.61 -10.13 23.32
CA GLY A 317 12.02 -10.47 23.52
C GLY A 317 12.80 -10.73 22.22
N GLY A 318 13.11 -9.71 21.44
CA GLY A 318 14.00 -9.81 20.27
C GLY A 318 14.04 -8.52 19.44
N ALA A 319 15.22 -8.16 18.93
CA ALA A 319 15.40 -7.09 17.94
C ALA A 319 14.56 -7.37 16.69
N ALA A 320 13.88 -6.35 16.13
CA ALA A 320 12.98 -6.45 14.97
C ALA A 320 11.84 -7.48 15.15
N PRO A 321 10.62 -7.25 14.65
CA PRO A 321 9.60 -8.29 14.69
C PRO A 321 10.10 -9.47 13.82
N PRO A 322 10.02 -10.72 14.29
CA PRO A 322 10.49 -11.84 13.51
C PRO A 322 9.62 -11.90 12.28
N SER A 323 10.26 -11.85 11.11
CA SER A 323 9.85 -12.68 9.99
C SER A 323 9.24 -13.97 10.52
N GLY A 324 8.22 -14.54 9.89
CA GLY A 324 8.21 -16.01 9.89
C GLY A 324 9.57 -16.41 9.33
N ASP A 325 10.51 -16.84 10.19
CA ASP A 325 11.97 -16.68 10.01
C ASP A 325 12.35 -16.69 8.53
N ILE A 326 12.78 -15.56 7.95
CA ILE A 326 13.25 -15.57 6.56
C ILE A 326 14.46 -16.49 6.56
N THR A 327 14.27 -17.67 6.02
CA THR A 327 15.33 -18.67 5.91
C THR A 327 15.95 -18.55 4.54
N MET A 328 17.27 -18.50 4.49
CA MET A 328 17.99 -18.73 3.24
C MET A 328 18.14 -20.24 3.06
N THR A 329 17.44 -20.80 2.07
CA THR A 329 17.41 -22.22 1.79
C THR A 329 18.01 -22.48 0.41
N PRO A 330 19.03 -23.34 0.28
CA PRO A 330 19.51 -23.75 -1.03
C PRO A 330 18.48 -24.66 -1.71
N VAL A 331 18.09 -24.32 -2.93
CA VAL A 331 17.17 -25.10 -3.77
C VAL A 331 17.87 -25.48 -5.07
N THR A 332 17.86 -26.77 -5.40
CA THR A 332 18.50 -27.30 -6.61
C THR A 332 17.47 -27.46 -7.72
N VAL A 333 17.78 -26.93 -8.91
CA VAL A 333 17.01 -27.11 -10.15
C VAL A 333 17.98 -27.55 -11.25
N GLY A 334 17.81 -28.78 -11.73
CA GLY A 334 18.80 -29.40 -12.62
C GLY A 334 20.18 -29.45 -11.96
N ASP A 335 21.18 -28.86 -12.62
CA ASP A 335 22.57 -28.80 -12.13
C ASP A 335 22.87 -27.49 -11.36
N LEU A 336 21.90 -26.58 -11.24
CA LEU A 336 22.07 -25.28 -10.57
C LEU A 336 21.53 -25.33 -9.15
N THR A 337 22.18 -24.62 -8.22
CA THR A 337 21.70 -24.43 -6.85
C THR A 337 21.54 -22.95 -6.55
N PHE A 338 20.31 -22.57 -6.20
CA PHE A 338 19.89 -21.21 -5.91
C PHE A 338 19.79 -21.01 -4.40
N ASP A 339 20.31 -19.90 -3.90
CA ASP A 339 20.07 -19.43 -2.54
C ASP A 339 18.71 -18.73 -2.53
N VAL A 340 17.73 -19.27 -1.79
CA VAL A 340 16.33 -18.83 -1.84
C VAL A 340 15.87 -18.37 -0.46
N ARG A 341 15.43 -17.11 -0.36
CA ARG A 341 14.78 -16.58 0.84
C ARG A 341 13.34 -17.06 0.88
N MET A 342 12.95 -17.71 1.97
CA MET A 342 11.59 -18.25 2.15
C MET A 342 10.99 -17.86 3.49
N ALA A 343 9.69 -17.61 3.50
CA ALA A 343 8.88 -17.42 4.70
C ALA A 343 7.45 -17.96 4.49
N GLY A 344 6.73 -18.14 5.60
CA GLY A 344 5.34 -18.59 5.59
C GLY A 344 5.16 -20.12 5.69
N PRO A 345 3.90 -20.59 5.77
CA PRO A 345 3.58 -22.00 5.92
C PRO A 345 4.04 -22.83 4.71
N ALA A 346 4.59 -24.03 4.95
CA ALA A 346 5.13 -24.89 3.89
C ALA A 346 4.06 -25.36 2.89
N ASP A 347 2.81 -25.43 3.31
CA ASP A 347 1.60 -25.77 2.55
C ASP A 347 0.81 -24.53 2.09
N GLY A 348 1.33 -23.31 2.32
CA GLY A 348 0.73 -22.09 1.80
C GLY A 348 0.81 -22.01 0.28
N GLU A 349 -0.17 -21.31 -0.32
CA GLU A 349 -0.14 -20.96 -1.73
C GLU A 349 1.12 -20.15 -2.05
N VAL A 350 1.81 -20.53 -3.13
CA VAL A 350 3.16 -20.05 -3.40
C VAL A 350 3.14 -18.71 -4.14
N VAL A 351 3.96 -17.78 -3.65
CA VAL A 351 4.25 -16.50 -4.30
C VAL A 351 5.75 -16.44 -4.58
N ILE A 352 6.11 -16.44 -5.87
CA ILE A 352 7.51 -16.34 -6.30
C ILE A 352 7.84 -14.86 -6.54
N LEU A 353 8.87 -14.34 -5.85
CA LEU A 353 9.31 -12.94 -5.93
C LEU A 353 10.67 -12.84 -6.62
N LEU A 354 10.70 -12.19 -7.79
CA LEU A 354 11.87 -12.10 -8.66
C LEU A 354 12.48 -10.71 -8.58
N HIS A 355 13.73 -10.63 -8.13
CA HIS A 355 14.47 -9.37 -8.11
C HIS A 355 15.02 -8.97 -9.48
N GLY A 356 15.62 -7.79 -9.58
CA GLY A 356 16.34 -7.37 -10.79
C GLY A 356 17.78 -6.98 -10.54
N PHE A 357 18.32 -6.12 -11.40
CA PHE A 357 19.69 -5.64 -11.37
C PHE A 357 19.77 -4.21 -10.79
N PRO A 358 20.74 -3.92 -9.90
CA PRO A 358 21.69 -4.81 -9.26
C PRO A 358 21.25 -5.22 -7.84
N GLN A 359 19.97 -5.50 -7.61
CA GLN A 359 19.46 -5.97 -6.31
C GLN A 359 19.51 -7.50 -6.19
N THR A 360 19.16 -8.05 -5.02
CA THR A 360 19.09 -9.49 -4.74
C THR A 360 17.69 -9.84 -4.23
N SER A 361 17.44 -11.10 -3.87
CA SER A 361 16.21 -11.51 -3.17
C SER A 361 15.90 -10.69 -1.90
N TYR A 362 16.89 -9.97 -1.35
CA TYR A 362 16.72 -9.13 -0.17
C TYR A 362 15.89 -7.86 -0.40
N GLU A 363 15.68 -7.42 -1.65
CA GLU A 363 14.77 -6.31 -1.96
C GLU A 363 13.34 -6.61 -1.49
N TRP A 364 12.97 -7.88 -1.50
CA TRP A 364 11.65 -8.35 -1.11
C TRP A 364 11.53 -8.66 0.38
N ARG A 365 12.54 -8.38 1.22
CA ARG A 365 12.55 -8.80 2.65
C ARG A 365 11.27 -8.44 3.42
N ASN A 366 10.70 -7.28 3.12
CA ASN A 366 9.48 -6.80 3.74
C ASN A 366 8.26 -7.57 3.19
N GLN A 367 8.17 -7.71 1.87
CA GLN A 367 7.09 -8.42 1.19
C GLN A 367 7.11 -9.92 1.49
N ILE A 368 8.28 -10.57 1.57
CA ILE A 368 8.46 -11.96 1.99
C ILE A 368 7.84 -12.17 3.38
N SER A 369 8.17 -11.28 4.32
CA SER A 369 7.66 -11.35 5.69
C SER A 369 6.14 -11.15 5.71
N ALA A 370 5.62 -10.13 5.03
CA ALA A 370 4.21 -9.83 4.99
C ALA A 370 3.37 -10.93 4.33
N LEU A 371 3.85 -11.52 3.23
CA LEU A 371 3.22 -12.66 2.57
C LEU A 371 3.20 -13.89 3.47
N GLY A 372 4.31 -14.17 4.16
CA GLY A 372 4.39 -15.25 5.13
C GLY A 372 3.40 -15.08 6.29
N GLU A 373 3.26 -13.86 6.81
CA GLU A 373 2.27 -13.50 7.83
C GLU A 373 0.83 -13.61 7.32
N ALA A 374 0.58 -13.34 6.04
CA ALA A 374 -0.71 -13.51 5.37
C ALA A 374 -1.02 -14.97 4.99
N GLY A 375 -0.18 -15.93 5.39
CA GLY A 375 -0.37 -17.36 5.16
C GLY A 375 -0.03 -17.84 3.76
N PHE A 376 0.68 -17.03 2.96
CA PHE A 376 1.28 -17.46 1.70
C PHE A 376 2.66 -18.05 1.95
N ARG A 377 3.13 -18.88 1.03
CA ARG A 377 4.51 -19.34 1.00
C ARG A 377 5.33 -18.46 0.06
N ALA A 378 6.04 -17.49 0.64
CA ALA A 378 6.91 -16.61 -0.12
C ALA A 378 8.21 -17.32 -0.52
N VAL A 379 8.60 -17.21 -1.79
CA VAL A 379 9.78 -17.86 -2.38
C VAL A 379 10.54 -16.84 -3.23
N ALA A 380 11.65 -16.32 -2.71
CA ALA A 380 12.45 -15.29 -3.38
C ALA A 380 13.87 -15.80 -3.68
N PRO A 381 14.14 -16.29 -4.90
CA PRO A 381 15.47 -16.78 -5.27
C PRO A 381 16.45 -15.63 -5.52
N ASN A 382 17.71 -15.80 -5.10
CA ASN A 382 18.83 -15.16 -5.80
C ASN A 382 18.97 -15.83 -7.17
N GLN A 383 18.51 -15.18 -8.22
CA GLN A 383 18.33 -15.76 -9.55
C GLN A 383 19.65 -16.17 -10.21
N ARG A 384 19.57 -16.79 -11.40
CA ARG A 384 20.75 -17.25 -12.16
C ARG A 384 21.77 -16.12 -12.30
N GLY A 385 23.02 -16.37 -11.96
CA GLY A 385 24.08 -15.36 -11.91
C GLY A 385 24.36 -14.81 -10.52
N TYR A 386 23.37 -14.82 -9.62
CA TYR A 386 23.48 -14.23 -8.29
C TYR A 386 23.91 -15.27 -7.26
N SER A 387 23.33 -16.47 -7.27
CA SER A 387 23.76 -17.56 -6.39
C SER A 387 25.08 -18.17 -6.86
N ALA A 388 26.00 -18.47 -5.95
CA ALA A 388 27.30 -19.05 -6.32
C ALA A 388 27.18 -20.40 -7.06
N GLY A 389 26.16 -21.20 -6.71
CA GLY A 389 25.82 -22.46 -7.35
C GLY A 389 25.01 -22.35 -8.64
N ALA A 390 24.67 -21.13 -9.10
CA ALA A 390 23.84 -20.89 -10.27
C ALA A 390 24.48 -19.89 -11.26
N ARG A 391 25.80 -19.95 -11.44
CA ARG A 391 26.58 -19.08 -12.34
C ARG A 391 27.18 -19.87 -13.51
N PRO A 392 26.40 -20.27 -14.52
CA PRO A 392 26.95 -20.92 -15.71
C PRO A 392 27.96 -20.00 -16.43
N ALA A 393 28.96 -20.59 -17.07
CA ALA A 393 30.06 -19.83 -17.69
C ALA A 393 29.67 -19.22 -19.06
N THR A 394 28.70 -19.79 -19.75
CA THR A 394 28.32 -19.37 -21.10
C THR A 394 27.26 -18.27 -21.07
N ILE A 395 27.50 -17.16 -21.79
CA ILE A 395 26.59 -16.01 -21.82
C ILE A 395 25.18 -16.40 -22.27
N GLN A 396 25.06 -17.27 -23.28
CA GLN A 396 23.76 -17.71 -23.80
C GLN A 396 22.93 -18.50 -22.78
N ASP A 397 23.55 -18.98 -21.69
CA ASP A 397 22.79 -19.58 -20.58
C ASP A 397 22.03 -18.53 -19.77
N TYR A 398 22.23 -17.23 -20.00
CA TYR A 398 21.49 -16.16 -19.33
C TYR A 398 20.36 -15.58 -20.20
N ALA A 399 20.05 -16.22 -21.33
CA ALA A 399 18.93 -15.81 -22.18
C ALA A 399 17.58 -16.03 -21.47
N VAL A 400 16.60 -15.14 -21.67
CA VAL A 400 15.27 -15.17 -21.01
C VAL A 400 14.62 -16.57 -20.97
N PRO A 401 14.60 -17.37 -22.04
CA PRO A 401 14.02 -18.72 -21.99
C PRO A 401 14.66 -19.64 -20.93
N ARG A 402 15.96 -19.48 -20.66
CA ARG A 402 16.66 -20.22 -19.60
C ARG A 402 16.27 -19.75 -18.21
N LEU A 403 16.00 -18.44 -18.06
CA LEU A 403 15.55 -17.86 -16.80
C LEU A 403 14.11 -18.31 -16.50
N VAL A 404 13.24 -18.39 -17.51
CA VAL A 404 11.89 -18.98 -17.40
C VAL A 404 11.95 -20.45 -16.95
N GLU A 405 12.85 -21.26 -17.56
CA GLU A 405 13.07 -22.66 -17.15
C GLU A 405 13.44 -22.77 -15.67
N ASP A 406 14.26 -21.85 -15.15
CA ASP A 406 14.63 -21.83 -13.72
C ASP A 406 13.42 -21.57 -12.82
N ILE A 407 12.55 -20.62 -13.17
CA ILE A 407 11.39 -20.26 -12.33
C ILE A 407 10.37 -21.39 -12.27
N VAL A 408 10.08 -22.03 -13.41
CA VAL A 408 9.20 -23.21 -13.45
C VAL A 408 9.82 -24.37 -12.68
N GLY A 409 11.13 -24.59 -12.81
CA GLY A 409 11.83 -25.62 -12.06
C GLY A 409 11.91 -25.35 -10.55
N LEU A 410 12.04 -24.09 -10.14
CA LEU A 410 11.97 -23.68 -8.74
C LEU A 410 10.58 -23.94 -8.17
N ALA A 411 9.53 -23.60 -8.91
CA ALA A 411 8.14 -23.91 -8.54
C ALA A 411 7.95 -25.42 -8.31
N ASP A 412 8.45 -26.26 -9.24
CA ASP A 412 8.41 -27.72 -9.09
C ASP A 412 9.18 -28.18 -7.84
N ALA A 413 10.38 -27.64 -7.61
CA ALA A 413 11.24 -28.02 -6.49
C ALA A 413 10.64 -27.65 -5.12
N VAL A 414 9.84 -26.58 -5.03
CA VAL A 414 9.12 -26.22 -3.80
C VAL A 414 7.74 -26.87 -3.69
N GLY A 415 7.31 -27.61 -4.71
CA GLY A 415 6.05 -28.35 -4.73
C GLY A 415 4.83 -27.53 -5.19
N ALA A 416 5.04 -26.44 -5.93
CA ALA A 416 3.98 -25.56 -6.41
C ALA A 416 3.51 -25.96 -7.82
N GLU A 417 2.32 -26.52 -7.95
CA GLU A 417 1.69 -26.75 -9.26
C GLU A 417 1.28 -25.44 -9.91
N ARG A 418 0.75 -24.49 -9.13
CA ARG A 418 0.44 -23.13 -9.57
C ARG A 418 0.94 -22.12 -8.54
N PHE A 419 1.25 -20.91 -8.97
CA PHE A 419 1.83 -19.87 -8.12
C PHE A 419 1.47 -18.46 -8.62
N HIS A 420 1.50 -17.48 -7.72
CA HIS A 420 1.58 -16.08 -8.09
C HIS A 420 3.03 -15.71 -8.42
N ILE A 421 3.22 -14.83 -9.40
CA ILE A 421 4.55 -14.36 -9.78
C ILE A 421 4.65 -12.85 -9.64
N VAL A 422 5.64 -12.39 -8.89
CA VAL A 422 5.96 -10.98 -8.68
C VAL A 422 7.38 -10.75 -9.21
N GLY A 423 7.61 -9.64 -9.89
CA GLY A 423 8.94 -9.36 -10.44
C GLY A 423 9.23 -7.87 -10.51
N HIS A 424 10.47 -7.48 -10.23
CA HIS A 424 10.95 -6.10 -10.32
C HIS A 424 12.19 -6.01 -11.24
N ASP A 425 12.30 -4.95 -12.03
CA ASP A 425 13.37 -4.76 -13.03
C ASP A 425 13.50 -5.98 -13.98
N TRP A 426 14.64 -6.65 -14.10
CA TRP A 426 14.74 -7.88 -14.89
C TRP A 426 13.83 -8.99 -14.38
N GLY A 427 13.55 -9.02 -13.07
CA GLY A 427 12.55 -9.92 -12.48
C GLY A 427 11.17 -9.68 -13.07
N ALA A 428 10.81 -8.44 -13.42
CA ALA A 428 9.55 -8.12 -14.11
C ALA A 428 9.56 -8.67 -15.55
N ILE A 429 10.67 -8.55 -16.29
CA ILE A 429 10.82 -9.15 -17.63
C ILE A 429 10.58 -10.67 -17.56
N ILE A 430 11.14 -11.33 -16.55
CA ILE A 430 10.96 -12.78 -16.35
C ILE A 430 9.53 -13.10 -15.92
N ALA A 431 8.92 -12.29 -15.03
CA ALA A 431 7.53 -12.46 -14.63
C ALA A 431 6.58 -12.38 -15.82
N TRP A 432 6.79 -11.41 -16.72
CA TRP A 432 6.08 -11.32 -17.99
C TRP A 432 6.27 -12.57 -18.85
N ALA A 433 7.52 -13.01 -19.04
CA ALA A 433 7.84 -14.18 -19.85
C ALA A 433 7.20 -15.47 -19.30
N VAL A 434 7.26 -15.70 -17.98
CA VAL A 434 6.63 -16.86 -17.33
C VAL A 434 5.10 -16.81 -17.49
N ALA A 435 4.49 -15.63 -17.34
CA ALA A 435 3.04 -15.46 -17.51
C ALA A 435 2.57 -15.73 -18.95
N VAL A 436 3.43 -15.52 -19.94
CA VAL A 436 3.14 -15.81 -21.36
C VAL A 436 3.44 -17.26 -21.74
N GLU A 437 4.58 -17.80 -21.31
CA GLU A 437 5.06 -19.12 -21.72
C GLU A 437 4.43 -20.25 -20.90
N ALA A 438 4.09 -20.00 -19.63
CA ALA A 438 3.53 -20.97 -18.71
C ALA A 438 2.23 -20.48 -18.03
N PRO A 439 1.22 -19.95 -18.77
CA PRO A 439 0.02 -19.35 -18.17
C PRO A 439 -0.79 -20.34 -17.32
N ALA A 440 -0.71 -21.64 -17.62
CA ALA A 440 -1.38 -22.67 -16.81
C ALA A 440 -0.76 -22.84 -15.41
N ARG A 441 0.48 -22.38 -15.21
CA ARG A 441 1.21 -22.43 -13.93
C ARG A 441 1.01 -21.15 -13.11
N VAL A 442 0.55 -20.06 -13.73
CA VAL A 442 0.46 -18.75 -13.06
C VAL A 442 -0.98 -18.49 -12.61
N ILE A 443 -1.15 -18.09 -11.35
CA ILE A 443 -2.43 -17.69 -10.76
C ILE A 443 -2.68 -16.21 -11.09
N SER A 444 -1.74 -15.34 -10.75
CA SER A 444 -1.70 -13.95 -11.16
C SER A 444 -0.26 -13.43 -11.28
N ALA A 445 -0.08 -12.32 -12.00
CA ALA A 445 1.21 -11.68 -12.22
C ALA A 445 1.24 -10.26 -11.64
N SER A 446 2.35 -9.89 -10.99
CA SER A 446 2.60 -8.54 -10.47
C SER A 446 3.98 -8.00 -10.88
N PRO A 447 4.15 -7.56 -12.14
CA PRO A 447 5.38 -6.91 -12.59
C PRO A 447 5.49 -5.49 -12.04
N VAL A 448 6.70 -5.08 -11.67
CA VAL A 448 7.02 -3.81 -11.02
C VAL A 448 8.13 -3.09 -11.81
N SER A 449 7.92 -1.80 -12.03
CA SER A 449 8.76 -0.86 -12.79
C SER A 449 8.83 -1.13 -14.29
N VAL A 450 9.19 -2.34 -14.73
CA VAL A 450 9.45 -2.61 -16.15
C VAL A 450 8.16 -2.98 -16.91
N PRO A 451 7.80 -2.21 -17.97
CA PRO A 451 6.62 -2.50 -18.77
C PRO A 451 6.75 -3.83 -19.52
N HIS A 452 5.64 -4.28 -20.12
CA HIS A 452 5.67 -5.49 -20.94
C HIS A 452 6.79 -5.41 -22.01
N PRO A 453 7.60 -6.45 -22.25
CA PRO A 453 8.78 -6.35 -23.12
C PRO A 453 8.50 -5.91 -24.56
N ASP A 454 7.33 -6.25 -25.12
CA ASP A 454 6.93 -5.75 -26.44
C ASP A 454 6.52 -4.25 -26.42
N ALA A 455 5.93 -3.78 -25.31
CA ALA A 455 5.66 -2.35 -25.10
C ALA A 455 6.98 -1.57 -24.96
N PHE A 456 7.90 -2.10 -24.13
CA PHE A 456 9.24 -1.57 -23.94
C PHE A 456 10.01 -1.47 -25.26
N ALA A 457 10.06 -2.55 -26.05
CA ALA A 457 10.76 -2.58 -27.32
C ALA A 457 10.18 -1.56 -28.32
N ARG A 458 8.86 -1.36 -28.32
CA ARG A 458 8.20 -0.36 -29.17
C ARG A 458 8.65 1.06 -28.82
N VAL A 459 8.64 1.44 -27.54
CA VAL A 459 9.05 2.80 -27.13
C VAL A 459 10.56 3.00 -27.19
N LEU A 460 11.34 1.94 -26.98
CA LEU A 460 12.79 1.96 -27.17
C LEU A 460 13.19 2.17 -28.64
N GLY A 461 12.37 1.72 -29.59
CA GLY A 461 12.54 1.96 -31.02
C GLY A 461 11.98 3.31 -31.51
N ASP A 462 11.24 4.03 -30.67
CA ASP A 462 10.61 5.30 -31.01
C ASP A 462 11.54 6.48 -30.67
N PRO A 463 12.06 7.22 -31.66
CA PRO A 463 12.94 8.36 -31.40
C PRO A 463 12.25 9.55 -30.73
N THR A 464 10.92 9.51 -30.58
CA THR A 464 10.13 10.54 -29.87
C THR A 464 9.87 10.21 -28.40
N SER A 465 10.07 8.96 -27.99
CA SER A 465 10.00 8.56 -26.58
C SER A 465 11.27 8.96 -25.82
N CYS A 466 11.17 9.10 -24.49
CA CYS A 466 12.36 9.24 -23.64
C CYS A 466 13.11 7.92 -23.40
N GLN A 467 12.50 6.77 -23.70
CA GLN A 467 13.08 5.46 -23.39
C GLN A 467 14.47 5.20 -24.00
N PRO A 468 14.78 5.62 -25.26
CA PRO A 468 16.11 5.45 -25.82
C PRO A 468 17.21 6.09 -24.96
N GLU A 469 16.98 7.30 -24.45
CA GLU A 469 17.96 8.01 -23.61
C GLU A 469 18.05 7.41 -22.21
N ALA A 470 16.90 7.11 -21.60
CA ALA A 470 16.84 6.43 -20.30
C ALA A 470 17.56 5.07 -20.32
N SER A 471 17.60 4.39 -21.48
CA SER A 471 18.27 3.09 -21.67
C SER A 471 19.72 3.19 -22.14
N SER A 472 20.35 4.38 -22.08
CA SER A 472 21.74 4.59 -22.51
C SER A 472 22.77 3.74 -21.76
N TYR A 473 22.46 3.31 -20.54
CA TYR A 473 23.30 2.44 -19.73
C TYR A 473 23.55 1.05 -20.37
N PHE A 474 22.69 0.60 -21.29
CA PHE A 474 22.90 -0.65 -22.04
C PHE A 474 24.26 -0.68 -22.73
N ASP A 475 24.73 0.47 -23.26
CA ASP A 475 26.02 0.57 -23.97
C ASP A 475 27.20 0.19 -23.09
N VAL A 476 27.09 0.41 -21.77
CA VAL A 476 28.12 0.07 -20.78
C VAL A 476 27.94 -1.38 -20.31
N PHE A 477 26.71 -1.78 -20.00
CA PHE A 477 26.47 -3.08 -19.36
C PHE A 477 26.77 -4.26 -20.29
N VAL A 478 26.52 -4.12 -21.60
CA VAL A 478 26.81 -5.19 -22.58
C VAL A 478 28.31 -5.36 -22.88
N GLN A 479 29.18 -4.43 -22.47
CA GLN A 479 30.61 -4.55 -22.76
C GLN A 479 31.23 -5.74 -22.02
N PRO A 480 32.20 -6.45 -22.63
CA PRO A 480 33.03 -7.41 -21.91
C PRO A 480 33.72 -6.75 -20.72
N ASP A 481 33.81 -7.47 -19.60
CA ASP A 481 34.48 -7.03 -18.36
C ASP A 481 33.94 -5.72 -17.75
N SER A 482 32.74 -5.25 -18.15
CA SER A 482 32.13 -4.02 -17.60
C SER A 482 31.96 -4.04 -16.09
N GLU A 483 31.87 -5.22 -15.46
CA GLU A 483 31.87 -5.40 -14.01
C GLU A 483 33.08 -4.76 -13.31
N ASP A 484 34.24 -4.65 -13.98
CA ASP A 484 35.47 -4.09 -13.40
C ASP A 484 35.27 -2.63 -12.96
N ASN A 485 34.42 -1.88 -13.66
CA ASN A 485 34.13 -0.48 -13.34
C ASN A 485 33.32 -0.35 -12.04
N PHE A 486 32.51 -1.37 -11.71
CA PHE A 486 31.57 -1.32 -10.60
C PHE A 486 32.13 -1.95 -9.33
N VAL A 487 33.00 -2.95 -9.44
CA VAL A 487 33.65 -3.61 -8.30
C VAL A 487 34.93 -2.91 -7.82
N ALA A 488 35.45 -1.95 -8.61
CA ALA A 488 36.59 -1.13 -8.21
C ALA A 488 36.28 -0.23 -6.99
N ASN A 489 37.34 0.19 -6.29
CA ASN A 489 37.28 1.16 -5.18
C ASN A 489 36.21 0.80 -4.14
N ASP A 490 36.26 -0.42 -3.61
CA ASP A 490 35.29 -0.91 -2.61
C ASP A 490 33.84 -0.87 -3.11
N ASN A 491 33.64 -1.39 -4.33
CA ASN A 491 32.34 -1.45 -4.98
C ASN A 491 31.66 -0.08 -5.17
N ALA A 492 32.40 1.03 -5.21
CA ALA A 492 31.82 2.38 -5.27
C ALA A 492 30.86 2.58 -6.46
N GLY A 493 31.17 1.99 -7.62
CA GLY A 493 30.28 2.06 -8.78
C GLY A 493 28.98 1.27 -8.59
N LEU A 494 29.05 0.09 -7.96
CA LEU A 494 27.88 -0.71 -7.60
C LEU A 494 27.04 -0.02 -6.50
N ARG A 495 27.68 0.49 -5.46
CA ARG A 495 27.01 1.22 -4.35
C ARG A 495 26.29 2.47 -4.84
N GLY A 496 26.81 3.12 -5.89
CA GLY A 496 26.22 4.31 -6.49
C GLY A 496 24.80 4.13 -7.06
N PHE A 497 24.37 2.90 -7.36
CA PHE A 497 23.00 2.62 -7.82
C PHE A 497 21.96 2.82 -6.70
N PHE A 498 22.34 2.59 -5.45
CA PHE A 498 21.41 2.45 -4.33
C PHE A 498 21.23 3.74 -3.52
N ALA A 499 21.32 4.89 -4.19
CA ALA A 499 21.10 6.17 -3.53
C ALA A 499 19.69 6.20 -2.88
N GLY A 500 19.63 6.47 -1.57
CA GLY A 500 18.39 6.51 -0.81
C GLY A 500 17.92 5.18 -0.22
N ILE A 501 18.57 4.06 -0.56
CA ILE A 501 18.29 2.75 0.06
C ILE A 501 19.07 2.63 1.38
N GLU A 502 18.45 1.99 2.37
CA GLU A 502 19.05 1.71 3.68
C GLU A 502 20.37 0.95 3.57
N GLU A 503 21.39 1.38 4.35
CA GLU A 503 22.75 0.83 4.26
C GLU A 503 22.79 -0.69 4.47
N ASP A 504 22.00 -1.23 5.40
CA ASP A 504 21.97 -2.67 5.65
C ASP A 504 21.48 -3.47 4.43
N ALA A 505 20.59 -2.91 3.61
CA ALA A 505 20.17 -3.53 2.36
C ALA A 505 21.25 -3.40 1.28
N VAL A 506 21.92 -2.25 1.21
CA VAL A 506 23.07 -2.06 0.32
C VAL A 506 24.17 -3.08 0.63
N GLU A 507 24.48 -3.32 1.91
CA GLU A 507 25.48 -4.31 2.31
C GLU A 507 25.08 -5.74 1.94
N ASP A 508 23.80 -6.14 2.07
CA ASP A 508 23.34 -7.46 1.61
C ASP A 508 23.52 -7.61 0.08
N TYR A 509 23.15 -6.59 -0.70
CA TYR A 509 23.33 -6.59 -2.15
C TYR A 509 24.82 -6.69 -2.53
N VAL A 510 25.68 -5.88 -1.91
CA VAL A 510 27.12 -5.87 -2.14
C VAL A 510 27.76 -7.18 -1.68
N GLN A 511 27.27 -7.83 -0.62
CA GLN A 511 27.77 -9.13 -0.20
C GLN A 511 27.56 -10.22 -1.28
N VAL A 512 26.43 -10.19 -1.98
CA VAL A 512 26.12 -11.15 -3.05
C VAL A 512 26.83 -10.81 -4.35
N LEU A 513 26.80 -9.54 -4.75
CA LEU A 513 27.24 -9.07 -6.07
C LEU A 513 28.63 -8.44 -6.11
N GLY A 514 29.23 -8.13 -4.97
CA GLY A 514 30.43 -7.30 -4.88
C GLY A 514 31.70 -7.92 -5.49
N SER A 515 31.64 -9.20 -5.89
CA SER A 515 32.75 -9.87 -6.58
C SER A 515 32.63 -9.77 -8.10
N LYS A 516 33.77 -9.69 -8.80
CA LYS A 516 33.83 -9.71 -10.27
C LYS A 516 33.04 -10.87 -10.88
N ALA A 517 33.17 -12.06 -10.29
CA ALA A 517 32.47 -13.26 -10.76
C ALA A 517 30.95 -13.17 -10.61
N ALA A 518 30.45 -12.58 -9.52
CA ALA A 518 29.02 -12.40 -9.29
C ALA A 518 28.44 -11.33 -10.22
N LEU A 519 29.05 -10.13 -10.22
CA LEU A 519 28.55 -9.03 -11.01
C LEU A 519 28.68 -9.28 -12.51
N GLY A 520 29.78 -9.90 -12.96
CA GLY A 520 29.94 -10.29 -14.35
C GLY A 520 28.90 -11.31 -14.80
N ALA A 521 28.47 -12.23 -13.92
CA ALA A 521 27.40 -13.17 -14.20
C ALA A 521 26.02 -12.49 -14.23
N ALA A 522 25.73 -11.56 -13.33
CA ALA A 522 24.51 -10.75 -13.38
C ALA A 522 24.44 -9.90 -14.68
N LEU A 523 25.55 -9.27 -15.07
CA LEU A 523 25.65 -8.52 -16.33
C LEU A 523 25.49 -9.38 -17.58
N ASN A 524 25.66 -10.70 -17.49
CA ASN A 524 25.37 -11.59 -18.62
C ASN A 524 23.88 -11.61 -18.99
N TRP A 525 22.97 -11.16 -18.13
CA TRP A 525 21.56 -10.97 -18.49
C TRP A 525 21.44 -9.92 -19.60
N TYR A 526 22.13 -8.78 -19.47
CA TYR A 526 22.21 -7.78 -20.52
C TYR A 526 22.93 -8.32 -21.75
N ARG A 527 24.10 -8.95 -21.59
CA ARG A 527 24.91 -9.46 -22.73
C ARG A 527 24.21 -10.54 -23.54
N ALA A 528 23.32 -11.32 -22.92
CA ALA A 528 22.58 -12.39 -23.58
C ALA A 528 21.33 -11.89 -24.29
N ASN A 529 20.71 -10.82 -23.80
CA ASN A 529 19.37 -10.41 -24.20
C ASN A 529 19.32 -9.01 -24.83
N ILE A 530 20.39 -8.23 -24.83
CA ILE A 530 20.46 -6.90 -25.45
C ILE A 530 21.51 -6.90 -26.55
N ALA A 531 21.11 -6.46 -27.74
CA ALA A 531 22.00 -6.29 -28.89
C ALA A 531 21.61 -5.00 -29.63
N ASP A 532 22.60 -4.19 -30.03
CA ASP A 532 22.38 -2.93 -30.76
C ASP A 532 21.36 -1.98 -30.08
N ARG A 533 21.40 -1.90 -28.74
CA ARG A 533 20.43 -1.16 -27.88
C ARG A 533 18.98 -1.58 -28.10
N GLN A 534 18.74 -2.84 -28.41
CA GLN A 534 17.41 -3.43 -28.55
C GLN A 534 17.31 -4.72 -27.75
N VAL A 535 16.10 -5.03 -27.31
CA VAL A 535 15.79 -6.35 -26.72
C VAL A 535 15.89 -7.40 -27.82
N SER A 536 16.65 -8.46 -27.56
CA SER A 536 16.89 -9.56 -28.48
C SER A 536 15.79 -10.62 -28.37
N GLY A 537 15.44 -11.22 -29.49
CA GLY A 537 14.47 -12.32 -29.55
C GLY A 537 13.21 -11.95 -30.34
N PRO A 538 12.29 -12.92 -30.51
CA PRO A 538 10.97 -12.65 -31.07
C PRO A 538 10.12 -11.81 -30.10
N ALA A 539 9.02 -11.24 -30.61
CA ALA A 539 8.00 -10.63 -29.76
C ALA A 539 7.49 -11.64 -28.72
N MET A 540 7.34 -11.18 -27.48
CA MET A 540 6.97 -12.01 -26.33
C MET A 540 5.55 -12.54 -26.47
N GLY A 541 4.60 -11.68 -26.87
CA GLY A 541 3.20 -12.04 -27.07
C GLY A 541 2.27 -11.42 -26.02
N VAL A 542 1.15 -12.10 -25.75
CA VAL A 542 0.05 -11.57 -24.94
C VAL A 542 -0.11 -12.38 -23.66
N VAL A 543 -0.16 -11.68 -22.53
CA VAL A 543 -0.40 -12.23 -21.19
C VAL A 543 -1.88 -12.56 -21.03
N ARG A 544 -2.20 -13.73 -20.49
CA ARG A 544 -3.60 -14.23 -20.34
C ARG A 544 -3.98 -14.58 -18.91
N VAL A 545 -3.21 -14.11 -17.94
CA VAL A 545 -3.47 -14.28 -16.52
C VAL A 545 -3.77 -12.91 -15.89
N PRO A 546 -4.58 -12.86 -14.81
CA PRO A 546 -4.81 -11.61 -14.11
C PRO A 546 -3.51 -10.91 -13.73
N THR A 547 -3.44 -9.61 -13.97
CA THR A 547 -2.18 -8.87 -13.90
C THR A 547 -2.39 -7.53 -13.21
N MET A 548 -1.51 -7.21 -12.27
CA MET A 548 -1.30 -5.85 -11.78
C MET A 548 0.09 -5.38 -12.20
N PHE A 549 0.18 -4.28 -12.92
CA PHE A 549 1.45 -3.64 -13.25
C PHE A 549 1.63 -2.39 -12.39
N THR A 550 2.77 -2.29 -11.71
CA THR A 550 3.11 -1.14 -10.86
C THR A 550 4.29 -0.38 -11.45
N TRP A 551 4.18 0.93 -11.58
CA TRP A 551 5.24 1.81 -12.10
C TRP A 551 5.38 3.06 -11.22
N SER A 552 6.52 3.75 -11.29
CA SER A 552 6.76 4.97 -10.52
C SER A 552 7.05 6.19 -11.39
N ASP A 553 6.47 7.35 -11.07
CA ASP A 553 6.68 8.59 -11.82
C ASP A 553 8.06 9.24 -11.61
N GLY A 554 8.79 8.81 -10.59
CA GLY A 554 10.18 9.15 -10.35
C GLY A 554 11.18 8.16 -10.93
N ASP A 555 10.74 7.17 -11.71
CA ASP A 555 11.63 6.18 -12.33
C ASP A 555 12.54 6.85 -13.38
N THR A 556 13.85 6.66 -13.23
CA THR A 556 14.87 7.25 -14.10
C THR A 556 15.31 6.33 -15.24
N ALA A 557 14.92 5.06 -15.19
CA ALA A 557 15.25 4.03 -16.17
C ALA A 557 14.05 3.68 -17.07
N LEU A 558 12.81 3.84 -16.60
CA LEU A 558 11.59 3.45 -17.30
C LEU A 558 10.62 4.61 -17.48
N CYS A 559 10.35 4.96 -18.73
CA CYS A 559 9.46 6.05 -19.11
C CYS A 559 7.97 5.64 -19.09
N ILE A 560 7.10 6.63 -18.81
CA ILE A 560 5.64 6.44 -18.77
C ILE A 560 5.07 5.88 -20.09
N ASP A 561 5.63 6.25 -21.25
CA ASP A 561 5.15 5.79 -22.55
C ASP A 561 5.07 4.26 -22.64
N GLY A 562 6.08 3.57 -22.12
CA GLY A 562 6.09 2.10 -22.11
C GLY A 562 5.12 1.53 -21.09
N ALA A 563 4.96 2.21 -19.95
CA ALA A 563 4.05 1.83 -18.89
C ALA A 563 2.58 1.88 -19.35
N GLU A 564 2.14 2.98 -19.96
CA GLU A 564 0.79 3.12 -20.49
C GLU A 564 0.49 2.15 -21.64
N LEU A 565 1.48 1.86 -22.49
CA LEU A 565 1.33 0.88 -23.58
C LEU A 565 1.21 -0.57 -23.12
N THR A 566 1.51 -0.87 -21.85
CA THR A 566 1.52 -2.25 -21.34
C THR A 566 0.15 -2.92 -21.40
N GLU A 567 -0.94 -2.18 -21.20
CA GLU A 567 -2.31 -2.71 -21.25
C GLU A 567 -2.62 -3.39 -22.60
N GLU A 568 -2.05 -2.91 -23.72
CA GLU A 568 -2.25 -3.49 -25.06
C GLU A 568 -1.80 -4.97 -25.16
N TYR A 569 -0.96 -5.43 -24.23
CA TYR A 569 -0.35 -6.75 -24.24
C TYR A 569 -0.94 -7.70 -23.17
N VAL A 570 -2.02 -7.30 -22.50
CA VAL A 570 -2.72 -8.10 -21.49
C VAL A 570 -4.15 -8.40 -21.93
N ASP A 571 -4.46 -9.68 -22.17
CA ASP A 571 -5.80 -10.21 -22.49
C ASP A 571 -6.36 -10.96 -21.28
N ALA A 572 -6.50 -10.22 -20.18
CA ALA A 572 -6.98 -10.68 -18.87
C ALA A 572 -7.33 -9.45 -18.00
N PRO A 573 -7.95 -9.62 -16.81
CA PRO A 573 -8.09 -8.51 -15.88
C PRO A 573 -6.75 -7.82 -15.63
N TYR A 574 -6.70 -6.52 -15.91
CA TYR A 574 -5.50 -5.69 -15.82
C TYR A 574 -5.74 -4.53 -14.87
N ARG A 575 -4.76 -4.28 -14.00
CA ARG A 575 -4.73 -3.15 -13.06
C ARG A 575 -3.39 -2.43 -13.23
N PHE A 576 -3.43 -1.13 -13.52
CA PHE A 576 -2.23 -0.30 -13.59
C PHE A 576 -2.18 0.61 -12.37
N GLU A 577 -1.07 0.55 -11.64
CA GLU A 577 -0.83 1.33 -10.42
C GLU A 577 0.39 2.22 -10.58
N VAL A 578 0.23 3.50 -10.26
CA VAL A 578 1.32 4.48 -10.28
C VAL A 578 1.66 4.87 -8.85
N ILE A 579 2.94 4.71 -8.50
CA ILE A 579 3.53 5.20 -7.26
C ILE A 579 4.17 6.56 -7.55
N GLU A 580 3.82 7.57 -6.76
CA GLU A 580 4.30 8.94 -6.97
C GLU A 580 5.55 9.23 -6.12
N GLY A 581 6.52 9.96 -6.69
CA GLY A 581 7.70 10.48 -6.02
C GLY A 581 8.77 9.46 -5.67
N VAL A 582 8.66 8.21 -6.12
CA VAL A 582 9.60 7.14 -5.81
C VAL A 582 10.53 6.88 -7.00
N SER A 583 11.81 6.59 -6.73
CA SER A 583 12.72 6.20 -7.81
C SER A 583 12.39 4.79 -8.35
N HIS A 584 13.25 4.25 -9.21
CA HIS A 584 13.13 2.89 -9.72
C HIS A 584 12.98 1.82 -8.60
N TRP A 585 13.54 2.06 -7.41
CA TRP A 585 13.66 1.11 -6.31
C TRP A 585 12.37 0.96 -5.46
N ILE A 586 11.22 0.71 -6.11
CA ILE A 586 9.90 0.59 -5.46
C ILE A 586 9.90 -0.37 -4.25
N PRO A 587 10.42 -1.62 -4.33
CA PRO A 587 10.33 -2.56 -3.21
C PRO A 587 11.02 -2.07 -1.93
N ASP A 588 12.12 -1.32 -2.08
CA ASP A 588 12.88 -0.74 -0.97
C ASP A 588 12.26 0.57 -0.47
N LEU A 589 11.93 1.50 -1.39
CA LEU A 589 11.57 2.87 -1.03
C LEU A 589 10.07 3.09 -0.81
N ALA A 590 9.21 2.31 -1.47
CA ALA A 590 7.76 2.33 -1.30
C ALA A 590 7.26 1.09 -0.56
N THR A 591 8.06 0.56 0.37
CA THR A 591 7.86 -0.75 1.03
C THR A 591 6.40 -1.04 1.40
N ASN A 592 5.74 -0.14 2.15
CA ASN A 592 4.38 -0.38 2.66
C ASN A 592 3.36 -0.39 1.52
N GLN A 593 3.38 0.64 0.67
CA GLN A 593 2.46 0.74 -0.47
C GLN A 593 2.62 -0.44 -1.43
N MET A 594 3.85 -0.85 -1.74
CA MET A 594 4.12 -2.04 -2.55
C MET A 594 3.56 -3.30 -1.89
N THR A 595 3.73 -3.45 -0.57
CA THR A 595 3.23 -4.61 0.18
C THR A 595 1.70 -4.67 0.15
N GLU A 596 1.04 -3.54 0.35
CA GLU A 596 -0.43 -3.43 0.31
C GLU A 596 -0.98 -3.79 -1.07
N LEU A 597 -0.42 -3.19 -2.12
CA LEU A 597 -0.81 -3.48 -3.51
C LEU A 597 -0.64 -4.98 -3.85
N LEU A 598 0.48 -5.58 -3.45
CA LEU A 598 0.72 -7.00 -3.67
C LEU A 598 -0.28 -7.87 -2.91
N LEU A 599 -0.48 -7.62 -1.62
CA LEU A 599 -1.40 -8.41 -0.82
C LEU A 599 -2.83 -8.31 -1.34
N ASP A 600 -3.28 -7.11 -1.71
CA ASP A 600 -4.61 -6.90 -2.29
C ASP A 600 -4.78 -7.69 -3.60
N HIS A 601 -3.83 -7.54 -4.53
CA HIS A 601 -3.87 -8.24 -5.81
C HIS A 601 -3.81 -9.77 -5.64
N ILE A 602 -2.88 -10.27 -4.82
CA ILE A 602 -2.69 -11.71 -4.61
C ILE A 602 -3.92 -12.30 -3.91
N ASN A 603 -4.45 -11.66 -2.86
CA ASN A 603 -5.66 -12.15 -2.19
C ASN A 603 -6.88 -12.15 -3.12
N THR A 604 -7.00 -11.19 -4.03
CA THR A 604 -8.10 -11.14 -5.02
C THR A 604 -8.16 -12.38 -5.90
N TYR A 605 -7.00 -12.96 -6.25
CA TYR A 605 -6.89 -14.11 -7.15
C TYR A 605 -6.46 -15.40 -6.45
N SER A 606 -6.34 -15.39 -5.12
CA SER A 606 -5.89 -16.55 -4.34
C SER A 606 -6.84 -17.74 -4.56
N GLU A 607 -6.28 -18.94 -4.62
CA GLU A 607 -7.04 -20.21 -4.76
C GLU A 607 -7.18 -20.94 -3.42
N ARG A 608 -6.77 -20.29 -2.31
CA ARG A 608 -6.83 -20.81 -0.93
C ARG A 608 -8.24 -20.92 -0.36
#